data_AF-A0A7S4MU59-F1
#
_entry.id   AF-A0A7S4MU59-F1
#
_cell.length_a   1.000
_cell.length_b   1.000
_cell.length_c   1.000
_cell.angle_alpha   90.00
_cell.angle_beta   90.00
_cell.angle_gamma   90.00
#
_symmetry.space_group_name_H-M   'P 1'
#
loop_
_entity.id
_entity.type
_entity.pdbx_description
1 polymer ?
#
loop_
_entity_poly.entity_id
_entity_poly.type
_entity_poly.pdbx_seq_one_letter_code
_entity_poly.pdbx_strand_id
1 'polypeptide(L)'
;FDAQAIPRAIGQTFPGLAEPGEISEISEVLGFVCESLVPSLQCTTHEIKHLLNALDGEFVPAGPSGSPTRGMAHLLPTGRNFYAVDPQALPSFAAWEVGQGLAKEILARYLTETKAYPENVAISVWGTAAMRTHGDDIAEIFALLGVRPTWQKENHRVTGVELIPLSDLGRPRIDVTVRISGFFRDAFPHLITLLDEAVNLAINADEPFEQNYIRKHFLQDVANKSMDEASARYRIFGCPPGAYGIGILDLIEAQNWEDDSDFAE
;
A
#
# COMPACT_ATOMS: atom_id res chain seq x y z
N PHE A 1 2.19 -32.69 -11.34
CA PHE A 1 2.46 -31.42 -12.04
C PHE A 1 3.61 -31.69 -12.99
N ASP A 2 3.28 -31.89 -14.26
CA ASP A 2 4.22 -32.29 -15.30
C ASP A 2 3.99 -31.39 -16.51
N ALA A 3 5.00 -30.60 -16.88
CA ALA A 3 4.93 -29.67 -18.00
C ALA A 3 4.70 -30.39 -19.34
N GLN A 4 5.18 -31.63 -19.48
CA GLN A 4 5.00 -32.41 -20.70
C GLN A 4 3.54 -32.84 -20.92
N ALA A 5 2.74 -32.87 -19.85
CA ALA A 5 1.32 -33.22 -19.92
C ALA A 5 0.41 -32.03 -20.27
N ILE A 6 0.94 -30.80 -20.35
CA ILE A 6 0.14 -29.57 -20.56
C ILE A 6 -0.69 -29.63 -21.85
N PRO A 7 -0.14 -29.95 -23.05
CA PRO A 7 -0.92 -29.97 -24.28
C PRO A 7 -2.09 -30.95 -24.21
N ARG A 8 -1.86 -32.10 -23.57
CA ARG A 8 -2.89 -33.12 -23.36
C ARG A 8 -3.97 -32.63 -22.39
N ALA A 9 -3.58 -31.99 -21.29
CA ALA A 9 -4.51 -31.47 -20.30
C ALA A 9 -5.43 -30.40 -20.90
N ILE A 10 -4.88 -29.42 -21.63
CA ILE A 10 -5.66 -28.37 -22.31
C ILE A 10 -6.66 -29.00 -23.29
N GLY A 11 -6.20 -29.92 -24.14
CA GLY A 11 -7.06 -30.58 -25.13
C GLY A 11 -8.20 -31.41 -24.51
N GLN A 12 -8.03 -31.91 -23.28
CA GLN A 12 -9.07 -32.64 -22.55
C GLN A 12 -10.05 -31.71 -21.84
N THR A 13 -9.58 -30.60 -21.26
CA THR A 13 -10.40 -29.68 -20.47
C THR A 13 -11.22 -28.73 -21.35
N PHE A 14 -10.66 -28.29 -22.48
CA PHE A 14 -11.29 -27.32 -23.37
C PHE A 14 -11.47 -27.89 -24.79
N PRO A 15 -12.42 -28.82 -24.99
CA PRO A 15 -12.68 -29.36 -26.32
C PRO A 15 -13.20 -28.25 -27.23
N GLY A 16 -12.39 -27.86 -28.22
CA GLY A 16 -12.77 -26.84 -29.22
C GLY A 16 -12.36 -25.40 -28.90
N LEU A 17 -11.42 -25.16 -27.97
CA LEU A 17 -10.78 -23.84 -27.86
C LEU A 17 -10.13 -23.51 -29.23
N ALA A 18 -10.61 -22.48 -29.91
CA ALA A 18 -10.36 -22.26 -31.32
C ALA A 18 -9.24 -21.24 -31.60
N GLU A 19 -8.91 -20.39 -30.63
CA GLU A 19 -7.92 -19.32 -30.80
C GLU A 19 -6.51 -19.82 -30.42
N PRO A 20 -5.56 -19.87 -31.37
CA PRO A 20 -4.18 -20.30 -31.09
C PRO A 20 -3.48 -19.44 -30.02
N GLY A 21 -3.87 -18.17 -29.89
CA GLY A 21 -3.33 -17.24 -28.89
C GLY A 21 -3.70 -17.62 -27.46
N GLU A 22 -4.98 -17.87 -27.19
CA GLU A 22 -5.47 -18.26 -25.85
C GLU A 22 -4.85 -19.60 -25.39
N ILE A 23 -4.67 -20.55 -26.31
CA ILE A 23 -4.00 -21.82 -26.01
C ILE A 23 -2.53 -21.59 -25.62
N SER A 24 -1.84 -20.65 -26.26
CA SER A 24 -0.46 -20.29 -25.95
C SER A 24 -0.34 -19.70 -24.54
N GLU A 25 -1.19 -18.73 -24.20
CA GLU A 25 -1.19 -18.08 -22.89
C GLU A 25 -1.48 -19.06 -21.74
N ILE A 26 -2.48 -19.93 -21.91
CA ILE A 26 -2.79 -20.98 -20.92
C ILE A 26 -1.62 -21.96 -20.79
N SER A 27 -0.97 -22.32 -21.90
CA SER A 27 0.19 -23.22 -21.87
C SER A 27 1.37 -22.61 -21.13
N GLU A 28 1.64 -21.32 -21.34
CA GLU A 28 2.70 -20.58 -20.64
C GLU A 28 2.45 -20.51 -19.13
N VAL A 29 1.22 -20.18 -18.72
CA VAL A 29 0.84 -20.14 -17.30
C VAL A 29 0.97 -21.52 -16.66
N LEU A 30 0.45 -22.57 -17.32
CA LEU A 30 0.58 -23.93 -16.80
C LEU A 30 2.04 -24.41 -16.75
N GLY A 31 2.87 -23.96 -17.70
CA GLY A 31 4.31 -24.19 -17.72
C GLY A 31 4.97 -23.58 -16.48
N PHE A 32 4.72 -22.29 -16.23
CA PHE A 32 5.16 -21.61 -15.02
C PHE A 32 4.70 -22.32 -13.74
N VAL A 33 3.44 -22.77 -13.69
CA VAL A 33 2.91 -23.51 -12.53
C VAL A 33 3.69 -24.80 -12.29
N CYS A 34 3.89 -25.61 -13.34
CA CYS A 34 4.55 -26.91 -13.21
C CYS A 34 6.05 -26.79 -12.94
N GLU A 35 6.72 -25.82 -13.56
CA GLU A 35 8.18 -25.73 -13.56
C GLU A 35 8.73 -24.82 -12.46
N SER A 36 7.97 -23.84 -11.99
CA SER A 36 8.44 -22.85 -11.02
C SER A 36 7.63 -22.84 -9.72
N LEU A 37 6.30 -22.67 -9.82
CA LEU A 37 5.45 -22.45 -8.63
C LEU A 37 5.36 -23.70 -7.76
N VAL A 38 4.97 -24.84 -8.36
CA VAL A 38 4.79 -26.09 -7.62
C VAL A 38 6.09 -26.60 -7.02
N PRO A 39 7.23 -26.65 -7.76
CA PRO A 39 8.51 -27.04 -7.16
C PRO A 39 8.89 -26.13 -5.98
N SER A 40 8.70 -24.82 -6.11
CA SER A 40 8.95 -23.86 -5.02
C SER A 40 8.05 -24.12 -3.80
N LEU A 41 6.78 -24.50 -4.00
CA LEU A 41 5.88 -24.88 -2.90
C LEU A 41 6.27 -26.22 -2.24
N GLN A 42 6.78 -27.17 -3.01
CA GLN A 42 7.26 -28.45 -2.46
C GLN A 42 8.51 -28.28 -1.59
N CYS A 43 9.29 -27.22 -1.84
CA CYS A 43 10.42 -26.82 -1.03
C CYS A 43 10.06 -26.18 0.33
N THR A 44 8.79 -26.08 0.72
CA THR A 44 8.37 -25.67 2.08
C THR A 44 8.96 -26.59 3.18
N THR A 45 9.35 -27.81 2.83
CA THR A 45 10.14 -28.70 3.71
C THR A 45 11.46 -28.08 4.21
N HIS A 46 11.95 -27.02 3.56
CA HIS A 46 13.11 -26.24 4.02
C HIS A 46 12.87 -25.53 5.37
N GLU A 47 11.64 -25.30 5.81
CA GLU A 47 11.32 -24.60 7.07
C GLU A 47 11.98 -25.28 8.28
N ILE A 48 11.77 -26.58 8.46
CA ILE A 48 12.37 -27.34 9.57
C ILE A 48 13.88 -27.43 9.39
N LYS A 49 14.36 -27.67 8.16
CA LYS A 49 15.79 -27.77 7.88
C LYS A 49 16.54 -26.50 8.27
N HIS A 50 16.07 -25.34 7.80
CA HIS A 50 16.74 -24.08 8.08
C HIS A 50 16.56 -23.63 9.53
N LEU A 51 15.49 -24.04 10.22
CA LEU A 51 15.39 -23.90 11.67
C LEU A 51 16.50 -24.67 12.40
N LEU A 52 16.75 -25.92 12.03
CA LEU A 52 17.83 -26.73 12.63
C LEU A 52 19.21 -26.11 12.34
N ASN A 53 19.46 -25.70 11.10
CA ASN A 53 20.69 -24.98 10.72
C ASN A 53 20.89 -23.72 11.58
N ALA A 54 19.84 -22.93 11.82
CA ALA A 54 19.94 -21.74 12.67
C ALA A 54 20.31 -22.07 14.13
N LEU A 55 19.77 -23.17 14.68
CA LEU A 55 20.09 -23.64 16.02
C LEU A 55 21.54 -24.14 16.13
N ASP A 56 22.08 -24.69 15.05
CA ASP A 56 23.49 -25.10 14.94
C ASP A 56 24.43 -23.92 14.62
N GLY A 57 23.91 -22.69 14.55
CA GLY A 57 24.69 -21.48 14.25
C GLY A 57 25.11 -21.36 12.78
N GLU A 58 24.49 -22.12 11.88
CA GLU A 58 24.74 -22.06 10.45
C GLU A 58 23.96 -20.91 9.76
N PHE A 59 24.40 -20.57 8.55
CA PHE A 59 23.76 -19.54 7.73
C PHE A 59 22.38 -19.99 7.22
N VAL A 60 21.35 -19.16 7.47
CA VAL A 60 20.02 -19.30 6.87
C VAL A 60 19.91 -18.41 5.62
N PRO A 61 19.62 -18.97 4.43
CA PRO A 61 19.50 -18.18 3.21
C PRO A 61 18.47 -17.06 3.32
N ALA A 62 18.83 -15.89 2.82
CA ALA A 62 17.92 -14.74 2.77
C ALA A 62 16.91 -14.85 1.61
N GLY A 63 15.78 -14.16 1.73
CA GLY A 63 14.77 -14.11 0.66
C GLY A 63 13.85 -12.90 0.78
N PRO A 64 13.19 -12.47 -0.29
CA PRO A 64 12.22 -11.39 -0.21
C PRO A 64 10.98 -11.82 0.60
N SER A 65 10.27 -10.86 1.18
CA SER A 65 8.97 -11.05 1.83
C SER A 65 7.84 -10.41 1.04
N GLY A 66 6.60 -10.82 1.31
CA GLY A 66 5.42 -10.26 0.67
C GLY A 66 4.27 -11.27 0.61
N SER A 67 3.35 -11.05 -0.32
CA SER A 67 2.21 -11.93 -0.55
C SER A 67 2.36 -12.67 -1.90
N PRO A 68 2.56 -14.00 -1.92
CA PRO A 68 2.70 -14.76 -3.17
C PRO A 68 1.49 -14.64 -4.09
N THR A 69 0.30 -14.39 -3.54
CA THR A 69 -0.95 -14.22 -4.29
C THR A 69 -1.05 -12.87 -5.01
N ARG A 70 -0.12 -11.94 -4.78
CA ARG A 70 -0.04 -10.63 -5.45
C ARG A 70 0.95 -10.66 -6.64
N GLY A 71 0.98 -11.77 -7.38
CA GLY A 71 1.90 -11.96 -8.50
C GLY A 71 3.37 -12.17 -8.08
N MET A 72 3.63 -12.40 -6.79
CA MET A 72 4.99 -12.51 -6.24
C MET A 72 5.36 -13.95 -5.91
N ALA A 73 5.18 -14.86 -6.86
CA ALA A 73 5.54 -16.27 -6.69
C ALA A 73 7.06 -16.49 -6.43
N HIS A 74 7.91 -15.55 -6.85
CA HIS A 74 9.36 -15.56 -6.59
C HIS A 74 9.73 -15.41 -5.09
N LEU A 75 8.75 -15.08 -4.23
CA LEU A 75 8.89 -15.12 -2.77
C LEU A 75 8.99 -16.54 -2.20
N LEU A 76 8.65 -17.56 -2.98
CA LEU A 76 8.81 -18.95 -2.61
C LEU A 76 10.22 -19.45 -3.00
N PRO A 77 10.78 -20.45 -2.29
CA PRO A 77 10.20 -21.17 -1.16
C PRO A 77 10.24 -20.40 0.17
N THR A 78 9.48 -20.89 1.15
CA THR A 78 9.55 -20.47 2.55
C THR A 78 10.77 -21.06 3.26
N GLY A 79 10.90 -20.85 4.57
CA GLY A 79 12.06 -21.27 5.35
C GLY A 79 13.29 -20.40 5.14
N ARG A 80 13.14 -19.16 4.65
CA ARG A 80 14.24 -18.21 4.44
C ARG A 80 14.22 -17.11 5.50
N ASN A 81 15.39 -16.57 5.80
CA ASN A 81 15.50 -15.36 6.62
C ASN A 81 15.09 -14.15 5.77
N PHE A 82 13.81 -13.83 5.79
CA PHE A 82 13.28 -12.87 4.84
C PHE A 82 13.79 -11.45 5.13
N TYR A 83 14.00 -10.67 4.08
CA TYR A 83 14.17 -9.22 4.16
C TYR A 83 12.90 -8.53 3.66
N ALA A 84 12.77 -7.25 4.02
CA ALA A 84 11.65 -6.42 3.60
C ALA A 84 11.84 -5.91 2.15
N VAL A 85 11.48 -4.66 1.92
CA VAL A 85 11.63 -3.93 0.65
C VAL A 85 12.59 -2.76 0.85
N ASP A 86 13.20 -2.24 -0.22
CA ASP A 86 13.93 -0.96 -0.15
C ASP A 86 12.92 0.16 0.17
N PRO A 87 12.97 0.81 1.34
CA PRO A 87 12.00 1.84 1.72
C PRO A 87 11.98 3.03 0.76
N GLN A 88 13.08 3.28 0.03
CA GLN A 88 13.17 4.38 -0.94
C GLN A 88 12.52 4.03 -2.28
N ALA A 89 12.15 2.77 -2.53
CA ALA A 89 11.48 2.35 -3.76
C ALA A 89 9.94 2.37 -3.63
N LEU A 90 9.40 2.91 -2.53
CA LEU A 90 7.96 2.96 -2.26
C LEU A 90 7.43 4.40 -2.43
N PRO A 91 6.24 4.60 -3.03
CA PRO A 91 5.46 3.59 -3.74
C PRO A 91 6.11 3.17 -5.07
N SER A 92 5.96 1.91 -5.46
CA SER A 92 6.38 1.43 -6.79
C SER A 92 5.45 1.94 -7.91
N PHE A 93 5.86 1.82 -9.17
CA PHE A 93 5.01 2.14 -10.32
C PHE A 93 3.69 1.34 -10.32
N ALA A 94 3.77 0.02 -10.05
CA ALA A 94 2.58 -0.83 -9.97
C ALA A 94 1.67 -0.42 -8.80
N ALA A 95 2.26 -0.10 -7.65
CA ALA A 95 1.50 0.43 -6.51
C ALA A 95 0.85 1.78 -6.82
N TRP A 96 1.48 2.63 -7.63
CA TRP A 96 0.90 3.89 -8.11
C TRP A 96 -0.34 3.67 -8.99
N GLU A 97 -0.32 2.68 -9.87
CA GLU A 97 -1.50 2.30 -10.67
C GLU A 97 -2.63 1.78 -9.77
N VAL A 98 -2.31 0.90 -8.82
CA VAL A 98 -3.29 0.37 -7.86
C VAL A 98 -3.87 1.48 -6.97
N GLY A 99 -3.03 2.35 -6.41
CA GLY A 99 -3.46 3.46 -5.55
C GLY A 99 -4.35 4.47 -6.26
N GLN A 100 -4.09 4.77 -7.54
CA GLN A 100 -5.00 5.57 -8.36
C GLN A 100 -6.36 4.88 -8.55
N GLY A 101 -6.36 3.57 -8.73
CA GLY A 101 -7.57 2.74 -8.78
C GLY A 101 -8.38 2.82 -7.48
N LEU A 102 -7.73 2.59 -6.34
CA LEU A 102 -8.34 2.66 -5.01
C LEU A 102 -8.99 4.02 -4.74
N ALA A 103 -8.22 5.10 -4.96
CA ALA A 103 -8.74 6.46 -4.81
C ALA A 103 -9.94 6.72 -5.73
N LYS A 104 -9.89 6.28 -6.99
CA LYS A 104 -11.00 6.42 -7.93
C LYS A 104 -12.24 5.66 -7.46
N GLU A 105 -12.09 4.44 -6.97
CA GLU A 105 -13.20 3.60 -6.51
C GLU A 105 -13.88 4.17 -5.27
N ILE A 106 -13.11 4.60 -4.26
CA ILE A 106 -13.68 5.22 -3.05
C ILE A 106 -14.46 6.49 -3.42
N LEU A 107 -13.89 7.36 -4.25
CA LEU A 107 -14.54 8.60 -4.65
C LEU A 107 -15.79 8.33 -5.52
N ALA A 108 -15.71 7.39 -6.47
CA ALA A 108 -16.86 7.02 -7.30
C ALA A 108 -18.00 6.45 -6.45
N ARG A 109 -17.67 5.63 -5.45
CA ARG A 109 -18.64 5.05 -4.52
C ARG A 109 -19.31 6.13 -3.69
N TYR A 110 -18.52 7.00 -3.05
CA TYR A 110 -19.05 8.10 -2.23
C TYR A 110 -19.92 9.05 -3.06
N LEU A 111 -19.46 9.45 -4.25
CA LEU A 111 -20.22 10.31 -5.17
C LEU A 111 -21.56 9.68 -5.59
N THR A 112 -21.58 8.36 -5.79
CA THR A 112 -22.81 7.64 -6.14
C THR A 112 -23.84 7.72 -4.99
N GLU A 113 -23.38 7.58 -3.74
CA GLU A 113 -24.20 7.56 -2.54
C GLU A 113 -24.64 8.95 -2.08
N THR A 114 -23.75 9.95 -2.11
CA THR A 114 -23.98 11.28 -1.51
C THR A 114 -24.15 12.41 -2.52
N LYS A 115 -23.85 12.17 -3.80
CA LYS A 115 -23.86 13.17 -4.90
C LYS A 115 -22.85 14.30 -4.78
N ALA A 116 -21.90 14.22 -3.85
CA ALA A 116 -20.76 15.12 -3.72
C ALA A 116 -19.47 14.32 -3.52
N TYR A 117 -18.31 14.95 -3.73
CA TYR A 117 -17.05 14.37 -3.30
C TYR A 117 -16.90 14.49 -1.77
N PRO A 118 -16.25 13.53 -1.09
CA PRO A 118 -15.92 13.69 0.32
C PRO A 118 -14.88 14.80 0.46
N GLU A 119 -15.03 15.71 1.41
CA GLU A 119 -14.02 16.74 1.64
C GLU A 119 -12.76 16.18 2.33
N ASN A 120 -12.91 15.14 3.16
CA ASN A 120 -11.83 14.46 3.86
C ASN A 120 -12.01 12.93 3.83
N VAL A 121 -10.90 12.20 3.69
CA VAL A 121 -10.83 10.74 3.88
C VAL A 121 -9.78 10.41 4.95
N ALA A 122 -10.14 9.58 5.93
CA ALA A 122 -9.19 9.07 6.90
C ALA A 122 -8.65 7.69 6.48
N ILE A 123 -7.32 7.53 6.42
CA ILE A 123 -6.66 6.28 6.01
C ILE A 123 -5.70 5.80 7.11
N SER A 124 -5.86 4.52 7.50
CA SER A 124 -4.95 3.85 8.44
C SER A 124 -3.86 3.10 7.68
N VAL A 125 -2.61 3.52 7.86
CA VAL A 125 -1.45 3.02 7.10
C VAL A 125 -0.59 2.12 7.97
N TRP A 126 -0.32 0.92 7.46
CA TRP A 126 0.42 -0.13 8.17
C TRP A 126 1.72 -0.47 7.45
N GLY A 127 2.83 -0.55 8.18
CA GLY A 127 4.12 -0.92 7.57
C GLY A 127 4.11 -2.31 6.92
N THR A 128 3.38 -3.28 7.47
CA THR A 128 3.23 -4.62 6.87
C THR A 128 2.38 -4.61 5.59
N ALA A 129 1.44 -3.67 5.44
CA ALA A 129 0.73 -3.45 4.20
C ALA A 129 1.70 -2.89 3.15
N ALA A 130 2.42 -1.81 3.47
CA ALA A 130 3.41 -1.20 2.59
C ALA A 130 4.45 -2.21 2.07
N MET A 131 4.96 -3.12 2.92
CA MET A 131 5.87 -4.18 2.50
C MET A 131 5.25 -5.20 1.54
N ARG A 132 3.99 -5.60 1.77
CA ARG A 132 3.30 -6.57 0.91
C ARG A 132 2.86 -5.98 -0.42
N THR A 133 2.59 -4.68 -0.42
CA THR A 133 1.98 -3.99 -1.57
C THR A 133 2.95 -3.16 -2.38
N HIS A 134 4.15 -2.89 -1.85
CA HIS A 134 5.06 -1.89 -2.39
C HIS A 134 4.47 -0.47 -2.37
N GLY A 135 3.58 -0.19 -1.42
CA GLY A 135 3.11 1.16 -1.11
C GLY A 135 1.75 1.57 -1.68
N ASP A 136 0.81 0.63 -1.86
CA ASP A 136 -0.56 0.95 -2.35
C ASP A 136 -1.22 2.08 -1.54
N ASP A 137 -1.24 1.99 -0.21
CA ASP A 137 -1.88 2.98 0.66
C ASP A 137 -1.28 4.40 0.47
N ILE A 138 0.05 4.46 0.27
CA ILE A 138 0.76 5.73 0.07
C ILE A 138 0.41 6.32 -1.30
N ALA A 139 0.36 5.47 -2.32
CA ALA A 139 -0.09 5.84 -3.65
C ALA A 139 -1.55 6.31 -3.66
N GLU A 140 -2.43 5.68 -2.89
CA GLU A 140 -3.82 6.09 -2.73
C GLU A 140 -3.91 7.49 -2.10
N ILE A 141 -3.16 7.75 -1.03
CA ILE A 141 -3.10 9.07 -0.38
C ILE A 141 -2.63 10.14 -1.37
N PHE A 142 -1.54 9.88 -2.10
CA PHE A 142 -1.04 10.78 -3.15
C PHE A 142 -2.08 11.03 -4.23
N ALA A 143 -2.75 9.98 -4.70
CA ALA A 143 -3.81 10.10 -5.68
C ALA A 143 -4.93 11.00 -5.16
N LEU A 144 -5.45 10.77 -3.94
CA LEU A 144 -6.50 11.59 -3.33
C LEU A 144 -6.12 13.09 -3.24
N LEU A 145 -4.90 13.39 -2.80
CA LEU A 145 -4.33 14.75 -2.74
C LEU A 145 -4.10 15.36 -4.14
N GLY A 146 -4.10 14.54 -5.20
CA GLY A 146 -3.78 14.97 -6.56
C GLY A 146 -2.30 15.25 -6.74
N VAL A 147 -1.46 14.47 -6.08
CA VAL A 147 0.00 14.55 -6.12
C VAL A 147 0.53 13.27 -6.74
N ARG A 148 1.56 13.36 -7.59
CA ARG A 148 2.21 12.20 -8.20
C ARG A 148 3.61 11.99 -7.62
N PRO A 149 4.01 10.76 -7.28
CA PRO A 149 5.40 10.46 -6.99
C PRO A 149 6.27 10.60 -8.24
N THR A 150 7.54 10.95 -8.04
CA THR A 150 8.58 10.99 -9.07
C THR A 150 9.64 9.94 -8.76
N TRP A 151 10.17 9.30 -9.80
CA TRP A 151 11.16 8.22 -9.65
C TRP A 151 12.43 8.50 -10.43
N GLN A 152 13.56 8.09 -9.86
CA GLN A 152 14.82 7.92 -10.58
C GLN A 152 14.69 6.80 -11.61
N LYS A 153 15.15 7.06 -12.83
CA LYS A 153 15.04 6.09 -13.94
C LYS A 153 15.93 4.87 -13.73
N GLU A 154 17.05 5.03 -13.05
CA GLU A 154 18.12 4.04 -12.97
C GLU A 154 17.84 2.95 -11.91
N ASN A 155 17.22 3.34 -10.79
CA ASN A 155 17.04 2.46 -9.63
C ASN A 155 15.59 2.43 -9.11
N HIS A 156 14.68 3.14 -9.78
CA HIS A 156 13.26 3.25 -9.43
C HIS A 156 13.00 3.73 -7.99
N ARG A 157 13.96 4.43 -7.39
CA ARG A 157 13.75 5.09 -6.09
C ARG A 157 12.92 6.35 -6.28
N VAL A 158 12.03 6.59 -5.33
CA VAL A 158 11.23 7.79 -5.29
C VAL A 158 12.12 8.97 -4.91
N THR A 159 12.05 10.04 -5.71
CA THR A 159 12.85 11.25 -5.53
C THR A 159 12.10 12.40 -4.89
N GLY A 160 10.78 12.34 -4.90
CA GLY A 160 9.93 13.42 -4.45
C GLY A 160 8.53 13.28 -5.03
N VAL A 161 7.78 14.35 -4.97
CA VAL A 161 6.39 14.42 -5.42
C VAL A 161 6.12 15.72 -6.18
N GLU A 162 5.16 15.68 -7.10
CA GLU A 162 4.75 16.82 -7.91
C GLU A 162 3.23 16.97 -7.92
N LEU A 163 2.73 18.20 -7.97
CA LEU A 163 1.29 18.46 -8.10
C LEU A 163 0.80 18.02 -9.48
N ILE A 164 -0.30 17.26 -9.52
CA ILE A 164 -1.06 17.03 -10.76
C ILE A 164 -1.96 18.24 -10.99
N PRO A 165 -1.90 18.92 -12.16
CA PRO A 165 -2.79 20.04 -12.46
C PRO A 165 -4.28 19.65 -12.34
N LEU A 166 -5.14 20.56 -11.87
CA LEU A 166 -6.58 20.27 -11.72
C LEU A 166 -7.25 19.87 -13.05
N SER A 167 -6.78 20.41 -14.18
CA SER A 167 -7.25 20.02 -15.52
C SER A 167 -7.06 18.54 -15.81
N ASP A 168 -5.94 17.99 -15.31
CA ASP A 168 -5.54 16.60 -15.53
C ASP A 168 -6.14 15.69 -14.45
N LEU A 169 -6.29 16.22 -13.23
CA LEU A 169 -6.90 15.52 -12.10
C LEU A 169 -8.42 15.31 -12.31
N GLY A 170 -9.10 16.27 -12.94
CA GLY A 170 -10.52 16.17 -13.31
C GLY A 170 -11.51 16.17 -12.14
N ARG A 171 -11.05 16.48 -10.92
CA ARG A 171 -11.84 16.53 -9.68
C ARG A 171 -11.14 17.41 -8.63
N PRO A 172 -11.82 17.74 -7.51
CA PRO A 172 -11.18 18.38 -6.38
C PRO A 172 -10.06 17.53 -5.75
N ARG A 173 -9.08 18.20 -5.13
CA ARG A 173 -8.13 17.58 -4.20
C ARG A 173 -8.84 17.28 -2.90
N ILE A 174 -8.73 16.03 -2.46
CA ILE A 174 -9.40 15.53 -1.27
C ILE A 174 -8.44 15.66 -0.11
N ASP A 175 -8.89 16.19 1.03
CA ASP A 175 -8.07 16.20 2.24
C ASP A 175 -7.93 14.79 2.80
N VAL A 176 -6.78 14.47 3.39
CA VAL A 176 -6.50 13.12 3.87
C VAL A 176 -5.93 13.17 5.26
N THR A 177 -6.61 12.53 6.21
CA THR A 177 -6.09 12.29 7.56
C THR A 177 -5.43 10.92 7.60
N VAL A 178 -4.12 10.88 7.81
CA VAL A 178 -3.32 9.66 7.77
C VAL A 178 -2.99 9.21 9.19
N ARG A 179 -3.36 7.98 9.55
CA ARG A 179 -2.99 7.33 10.81
C ARG A 179 -1.94 6.25 10.56
N ILE A 180 -0.68 6.49 10.90
CA ILE A 180 0.44 5.55 10.70
C ILE A 180 0.66 4.64 11.91
N SER A 181 0.92 3.35 11.68
CA SER A 181 1.32 2.43 12.77
C SER A 181 2.72 2.75 13.31
N GLY A 182 3.00 2.35 14.56
CA GLY A 182 4.34 2.52 15.15
C GLY A 182 5.42 1.84 14.30
N PHE A 183 5.12 0.63 13.81
CA PHE A 183 6.01 -0.06 12.87
C PHE A 183 6.19 0.72 11.56
N PHE A 184 5.16 1.39 11.03
CA PHE A 184 5.32 2.24 9.85
C PHE A 184 6.27 3.40 10.12
N ARG A 185 6.11 4.08 11.26
CA ARG A 185 7.01 5.17 11.69
C ARG A 185 8.47 4.71 11.73
N ASP A 186 8.71 3.53 12.28
CA ASP A 186 10.07 3.03 12.52
C ASP A 186 10.72 2.48 11.24
N ALA A 187 9.96 1.81 10.38
CA ALA A 187 10.47 1.19 9.14
C ALA A 187 10.50 2.14 7.94
N PHE A 188 9.65 3.17 7.90
CA PHE A 188 9.45 4.04 6.73
C PHE A 188 9.48 5.54 7.06
N PRO A 189 10.48 6.06 7.78
CA PRO A 189 10.55 7.49 8.12
C PRO A 189 10.59 8.39 6.88
N HIS A 190 11.23 7.94 5.80
CA HIS A 190 11.26 8.69 4.53
C HIS A 190 9.86 8.87 3.92
N LEU A 191 8.98 7.87 4.02
CA LEU A 191 7.61 7.99 3.49
C LEU A 191 6.78 8.98 4.31
N ILE A 192 7.06 9.14 5.60
CA ILE A 192 6.42 10.18 6.42
C ILE A 192 6.81 11.57 5.90
N THR A 193 8.10 11.80 5.64
CA THR A 193 8.57 13.06 5.03
C THR A 193 7.93 13.30 3.68
N LEU A 194 7.86 12.28 2.82
CA LEU A 194 7.27 12.39 1.48
C LEU A 194 5.76 12.68 1.52
N LEU A 195 5.03 12.08 2.46
CA LEU A 195 3.62 12.38 2.71
C LEU A 195 3.43 13.83 3.18
N ASP A 196 4.28 14.31 4.08
CA ASP A 196 4.23 15.70 4.56
C ASP A 196 4.56 16.70 3.45
N GLU A 197 5.53 16.38 2.59
CA GLU A 197 5.82 17.15 1.38
C GLU A 197 4.59 17.24 0.46
N ALA A 198 3.92 16.11 0.19
CA ALA A 198 2.71 16.07 -0.64
C ALA A 198 1.57 16.90 -0.04
N VAL A 199 1.34 16.81 1.27
CA VAL A 199 0.36 17.61 2.01
C VAL A 199 0.66 19.10 1.86
N ASN A 200 1.91 19.51 2.10
CA ASN A 200 2.31 20.91 1.98
C ASN A 200 2.19 21.43 0.54
N LEU A 201 2.51 20.59 -0.45
CA LEU A 201 2.37 20.92 -1.86
C LEU A 201 0.90 21.21 -2.22
N ALA A 202 -0.02 20.35 -1.76
CA ALA A 202 -1.45 20.52 -1.99
C ALA A 202 -2.06 21.71 -1.23
N ILE A 203 -1.66 21.96 0.03
CA ILE A 203 -2.10 23.12 0.83
C ILE A 203 -1.70 24.44 0.16
N ASN A 204 -0.46 24.52 -0.32
CA ASN A 204 0.13 25.75 -0.83
C ASN A 204 -0.27 26.05 -2.29
N ALA A 205 -0.94 25.13 -2.98
CA ALA A 205 -1.43 25.34 -4.34
C ALA A 205 -2.45 26.50 -4.38
N ASP A 206 -2.27 27.46 -5.29
CA ASP A 206 -3.20 28.59 -5.44
C ASP A 206 -4.44 28.18 -6.24
N GLU A 207 -5.35 27.49 -5.56
CA GLU A 207 -6.55 26.89 -6.15
C GLU A 207 -7.82 27.29 -5.38
N PRO A 208 -8.99 27.34 -6.04
CA PRO A 208 -10.27 27.61 -5.37
C PRO A 208 -10.62 26.53 -4.34
N PHE A 209 -11.30 26.91 -3.26
CA PHE A 209 -11.67 25.99 -2.17
C PHE A 209 -12.59 24.85 -2.59
N GLU A 210 -13.44 25.07 -3.59
CA GLU A 210 -14.32 24.03 -4.15
C GLU A 210 -13.57 22.97 -4.96
N GLN A 211 -12.29 23.21 -5.27
CA GLN A 211 -11.40 22.30 -6.01
C GLN A 211 -10.21 21.82 -5.17
N ASN A 212 -10.04 22.33 -3.95
CA ASN A 212 -8.93 21.98 -3.08
C ASN A 212 -9.37 22.02 -1.61
N TYR A 213 -9.88 20.87 -1.13
CA TYR A 213 -10.44 20.75 0.20
C TYR A 213 -9.38 20.80 1.30
N ILE A 214 -8.18 20.28 1.05
CA ILE A 214 -7.08 20.37 2.02
C ILE A 214 -6.66 21.83 2.28
N ARG A 215 -6.57 22.66 1.24
CA ARG A 215 -6.34 24.10 1.38
C ARG A 215 -7.49 24.81 2.09
N LYS A 216 -8.74 24.46 1.74
CA LYS A 216 -9.95 24.98 2.38
C LYS A 216 -9.91 24.75 3.88
N HIS A 217 -9.66 23.51 4.32
CA HIS A 217 -9.60 23.15 5.74
C HIS A 217 -8.45 23.85 6.45
N PHE A 218 -7.23 23.84 5.89
CA PHE A 218 -6.08 24.53 6.46
C PHE A 218 -6.38 26.01 6.75
N LEU A 219 -6.93 26.74 5.77
CA LEU A 219 -7.24 28.16 5.95
C LEU A 219 -8.39 28.40 6.95
N GLN A 220 -9.35 27.48 7.05
CA GLN A 220 -10.41 27.54 8.05
C GLN A 220 -9.87 27.34 9.46
N ASP A 221 -8.98 26.38 9.68
CA ASP A 221 -8.35 26.12 10.99
C ASP A 221 -7.54 27.32 11.46
N VAL A 222 -6.75 27.91 10.56
CA VAL A 222 -5.97 29.12 10.84
C VAL A 222 -6.88 30.32 11.14
N ALA A 223 -7.95 30.52 10.36
CA ALA A 223 -8.88 31.64 10.54
C ALA A 223 -9.67 31.54 11.86
N ASN A 224 -10.07 30.33 12.24
CA ASN A 224 -10.80 30.07 13.47
C ASN A 224 -9.93 30.18 14.74
N LYS A 225 -8.60 30.34 14.58
CA LYS A 225 -7.61 30.32 15.67
C LYS A 225 -7.72 29.07 16.55
N SER A 226 -8.25 27.98 15.99
CA SER A 226 -8.31 26.69 16.67
C SER A 226 -6.91 26.12 16.86
N MET A 227 -5.99 26.46 15.95
CA MET A 227 -4.62 25.97 15.89
C MET A 227 -3.68 27.06 15.40
N ASP A 228 -2.39 26.97 15.73
CA ASP A 228 -1.36 27.73 15.05
C ASP A 228 -1.14 27.21 13.61
N GLU A 229 -0.50 28.01 12.76
CA GLU A 229 -0.32 27.69 11.35
C GLU A 229 0.44 26.38 11.11
N ALA A 230 1.44 26.05 11.95
CA ALA A 230 2.17 24.81 11.80
C ALA A 230 1.27 23.62 12.12
N SER A 231 0.52 23.70 13.23
CA SER A 231 -0.38 22.64 13.65
C SER A 231 -1.57 22.42 12.70
N ALA A 232 -2.05 23.47 12.03
CA ALA A 232 -3.12 23.37 11.03
C ALA A 232 -2.71 22.54 9.78
N ARG A 233 -1.41 22.37 9.53
CA ARG A 233 -0.88 21.55 8.42
C ARG A 233 -0.81 20.06 8.74
N TYR A 234 -0.91 19.68 10.02
CA TYR A 234 -0.73 18.29 10.40
C TYR A 234 -1.85 17.42 9.84
N ARG A 235 -1.44 16.38 9.11
CA ARG A 235 -2.31 15.34 8.55
C ARG A 235 -1.84 13.93 8.85
N ILE A 236 -0.65 13.77 9.40
CA ILE A 236 -0.03 12.47 9.67
C ILE A 236 0.10 12.29 11.17
N PHE A 237 -0.60 11.29 11.71
CA PHE A 237 -0.69 11.01 13.13
C PHE A 237 -0.28 9.57 13.40
N GLY A 238 0.38 9.33 14.53
CA GLY A 238 0.80 7.99 14.93
C GLY A 238 0.88 7.88 16.45
N CYS A 239 1.18 6.68 16.93
CA CYS A 239 1.44 6.48 18.36
C CYS A 239 2.70 7.25 18.81
N PRO A 240 2.80 7.61 20.10
CA PRO A 240 3.98 8.26 20.66
C PRO A 240 5.27 7.48 20.39
N PRO A 241 6.44 8.14 20.31
CA PRO A 241 7.73 7.48 20.14
C PRO A 241 7.93 6.34 21.16
N GLY A 242 8.31 5.15 20.67
CA GLY A 242 8.50 3.95 21.51
C GLY A 242 7.23 3.16 21.84
N ALA A 243 6.04 3.70 21.57
CA ALA A 243 4.78 2.98 21.70
C ALA A 243 4.35 2.32 20.37
N TYR A 244 3.48 1.31 20.46
CA TYR A 244 2.87 0.58 19.35
C TYR A 244 1.40 0.28 19.68
N GLY A 245 0.58 0.04 18.64
CA GLY A 245 -0.85 -0.25 18.81
C GLY A 245 -1.74 1.00 18.80
N ILE A 246 -3.00 0.81 19.19
CA ILE A 246 -4.05 1.85 19.27
C ILE A 246 -4.73 1.92 20.65
N GLY A 247 -4.28 1.14 21.65
CA GLY A 247 -4.87 1.10 23.00
C GLY A 247 -6.25 0.44 23.11
N ILE A 248 -7.03 0.42 22.03
CA ILE A 248 -8.40 -0.11 22.02
C ILE A 248 -8.48 -1.60 22.35
N LEU A 249 -7.51 -2.42 21.92
CA LEU A 249 -7.56 -3.88 22.18
C LEU A 249 -7.46 -4.17 23.69
N ASP A 250 -6.55 -3.49 24.38
CA ASP A 250 -6.37 -3.66 25.83
C ASP A 250 -7.63 -3.22 26.59
N LEU A 251 -8.28 -2.14 26.14
CA LEU A 251 -9.55 -1.65 26.71
C LEU A 251 -10.69 -2.67 26.51
N ILE A 252 -10.80 -3.27 25.32
CA ILE A 252 -11.78 -4.32 25.03
C ILE A 252 -11.52 -5.56 25.90
N GLU A 253 -10.27 -6.00 26.00
CA GLU A 253 -9.89 -7.18 26.79
C GLU A 253 -10.15 -6.96 28.29
N ALA A 254 -9.89 -5.76 28.79
CA ALA A 254 -10.17 -5.39 30.17
C ALA A 254 -11.68 -5.21 30.46
N GLN A 255 -12.51 -5.07 29.42
CA GLN A 255 -13.95 -4.76 29.52
C GLN A 255 -14.25 -3.52 30.38
N ASN A 256 -13.29 -2.59 30.45
CA ASN A 256 -13.35 -1.41 31.30
C ASN A 256 -13.77 -0.18 30.48
N TRP A 257 -14.91 -0.29 29.80
CA TRP A 257 -15.52 0.76 28.98
C TRP A 257 -17.04 0.72 29.14
N GLU A 258 -17.69 1.87 29.05
CA GLU A 258 -19.13 2.04 29.18
C GLU A 258 -19.74 2.59 27.88
N ASP A 259 -19.06 3.50 27.19
CA ASP A 259 -19.58 4.13 25.97
C ASP A 259 -18.50 4.48 24.91
N ASP A 260 -18.93 5.09 23.81
CA ASP A 260 -18.06 5.46 22.67
C ASP A 260 -16.97 6.48 23.05
N SER A 261 -17.15 7.25 24.14
CA SER A 261 -16.17 8.24 24.56
C SER A 261 -14.94 7.60 25.18
N ASP A 262 -15.08 6.45 25.85
CA ASP A 262 -13.96 5.68 26.40
C ASP A 262 -13.02 5.13 25.31
N PHE A 263 -13.57 4.88 24.11
CA PHE A 263 -12.77 4.46 22.95
C PHE A 263 -12.12 5.63 22.20
N ALA A 264 -12.63 6.85 22.42
CA ALA A 264 -12.16 8.06 21.76
C ALA A 264 -11.06 8.78 22.56
N GLU A 265 -11.00 8.58 23.88
CA GLU A 265 -9.94 9.09 24.78
C GLU A 265 -8.58 8.41 24.54
#